data_AF-A0A938K100-F1
#
_entry.id   AF-A0A938K100-F1
#
_cell.length_a   1.000
_cell.length_b   1.000
_cell.length_c   1.000
_cell.angle_alpha   90.00
_cell.angle_beta   90.00
_cell.angle_gamma   90.00
#
_symmetry.space_group_name_H-M   'P 1'
#
loop_
_entity.id
_entity.type
_entity.pdbx_description
1 polymer ?
#
loop_
_entity_poly.entity_id
_entity_poly.type
_entity_poly.pdbx_seq_one_letter_code
_entity_poly.pdbx_strand_id
1 'polypeptide(L)'
;MIAQNIGFWIIAATMVVAALRVVTTNNVVHAALWLVVVLSGAAGQYILLAAEFVAVTQVLVYIGAVMVLFLFGTMLTRARIGSDSDLNNSYKKLGIPVATVMLAAMALALIRSFGDEKMPVSDNIVSTQQVSDQIFGPYLLPFWALSFVLLAAVIGAIVLARKD
;
A
#
# COMPACT_ATOMS: atom_id res chain seq x y z
N MET A 1 19.35 -16.26 -2.45
CA MET A 1 19.67 -15.54 -1.19
C MET A 1 20.37 -14.20 -1.42
N ILE A 2 21.64 -14.14 -1.86
CA ILE A 2 22.36 -12.85 -1.96
C ILE A 2 21.68 -11.85 -2.92
N ALA A 3 21.34 -12.27 -4.14
CA ALA A 3 20.67 -11.40 -5.12
C ALA A 3 19.27 -10.95 -4.66
N GLN A 4 18.50 -11.86 -4.06
CA GLN A 4 17.16 -11.56 -3.50
C GLN A 4 17.24 -10.55 -2.34
N ASN A 5 18.23 -10.69 -1.45
CA ASN A 5 18.45 -9.74 -0.35
C ASN A 5 18.88 -8.37 -0.87
N ILE A 6 19.74 -8.32 -1.90
CA ILE A 6 20.12 -7.05 -2.54
C ILE A 6 18.88 -6.38 -3.17
N GLY A 7 18.08 -7.14 -3.92
CA GLY A 7 16.83 -6.66 -4.49
C GLY A 7 15.86 -6.14 -3.43
N PHE A 8 15.69 -6.89 -2.33
CA PHE A 8 14.87 -6.50 -1.19
C PHE A 8 15.31 -5.14 -0.64
N TRP A 9 16.60 -4.96 -0.34
CA TRP A 9 17.12 -3.73 0.26
C TRP A 9 17.02 -2.53 -0.68
N ILE A 10 17.27 -2.71 -1.97
CA ILE A 10 17.12 -1.64 -2.98
C ILE A 10 15.67 -1.17 -3.05
N ILE A 11 14.72 -2.11 -3.16
CA ILE A 11 13.29 -1.79 -3.23
C ILE A 11 12.83 -1.15 -1.91
N ALA A 12 13.21 -1.72 -0.76
CA ALA A 12 12.86 -1.19 0.55
C ALA A 12 13.38 0.23 0.78
N ALA A 13 14.65 0.50 0.45
CA ALA A 13 15.21 1.85 0.54
C ALA A 13 14.47 2.84 -0.36
N THR A 14 14.16 2.43 -1.60
CA THR A 14 13.37 3.24 -2.54
C THR A 14 11.98 3.54 -1.99
N MET A 15 11.31 2.55 -1.39
CA MET A 15 10.00 2.73 -0.76
C MET A 15 10.05 3.71 0.41
N VAL A 16 11.08 3.64 1.28
CA VAL A 16 11.23 4.56 2.41
C VAL A 16 11.43 6.00 1.92
N VAL A 17 12.31 6.21 0.94
CA VAL A 17 12.54 7.54 0.35
C VAL A 17 11.26 8.07 -0.31
N ALA A 18 10.57 7.23 -1.07
CA ALA A 18 9.31 7.60 -1.71
C ALA A 18 8.23 7.94 -0.67
N ALA A 19 8.06 7.14 0.39
CA ALA A 19 7.10 7.39 1.46
C ALA A 19 7.38 8.71 2.20
N LEU A 20 8.65 9.03 2.46
CA LEU A 20 9.04 10.34 3.00
C LEU A 20 8.67 11.47 2.03
N ARG A 21 8.87 11.27 0.73
CA ARG A 21 8.47 12.25 -0.30
C ARG A 21 6.95 12.42 -0.39
N VAL A 22 6.15 11.37 -0.21
CA VAL A 22 4.67 11.48 -0.16
C VAL A 22 4.23 12.51 0.88
N VAL A 23 4.78 12.46 2.10
CA VAL A 23 4.35 13.33 3.21
C VAL A 23 5.08 14.67 3.29
N THR A 24 6.22 14.82 2.60
CA THR A 24 7.00 16.07 2.59
C THR A 24 6.71 16.95 1.38
N THR A 25 6.05 16.42 0.35
CA THR A 25 5.75 17.16 -0.87
C THR A 25 4.51 18.04 -0.70
N ASN A 26 4.63 19.33 -1.02
CA ASN A 26 3.54 20.31 -0.93
C ASN A 26 2.60 20.31 -2.15
N ASN A 27 2.69 19.32 -3.02
CA ASN A 27 1.85 19.20 -4.20
C ASN A 27 1.19 17.82 -4.20
N VAL A 28 -0.14 17.79 -4.14
CA VAL A 28 -0.92 16.56 -3.97
C VAL A 28 -0.70 15.57 -5.11
N VAL A 29 -0.55 16.05 -6.35
CA VAL A 29 -0.30 15.19 -7.51
C VAL A 29 1.09 14.56 -7.40
N HIS A 30 2.12 15.33 -7.03
CA HIS A 30 3.46 14.79 -6.84
C HIS A 30 3.49 13.79 -5.68
N ALA A 31 2.81 14.08 -4.57
CA ALA A 31 2.66 13.15 -3.45
C ALA A 31 2.01 11.83 -3.90
N ALA A 32 0.96 11.91 -4.73
CA ALA A 32 0.31 10.73 -5.30
C ALA A 32 1.25 9.92 -6.21
N LEU A 33 2.07 10.58 -7.04
CA LEU A 33 3.07 9.88 -7.87
C LEU A 33 4.15 9.18 -7.03
N TRP A 34 4.60 9.80 -5.94
CA TRP A 34 5.49 9.14 -4.98
C TRP A 34 4.82 7.94 -4.31
N LEU A 35 3.51 7.99 -4.07
CA LEU A 35 2.76 6.87 -3.51
C LEU A 35 2.68 5.70 -4.50
N VAL A 36 2.53 5.97 -5.80
CA VAL A 36 2.63 4.94 -6.86
C VAL A 36 3.97 4.20 -6.76
N VAL A 37 5.09 4.91 -6.54
CA VAL A 37 6.41 4.28 -6.36
C VAL A 37 6.44 3.35 -5.15
N VAL A 38 5.83 3.75 -4.02
CA VAL A 38 5.72 2.89 -2.83
C VAL A 38 4.90 1.64 -3.13
N LEU A 39 3.76 1.79 -3.80
CA LEU A 39 2.86 0.66 -4.14
C LEU A 39 3.50 -0.29 -5.16
N SER A 40 4.24 0.23 -6.13
CA SER A 40 5.05 -0.57 -7.05
C SER A 40 6.17 -1.32 -6.32
N GLY A 41 6.81 -0.67 -5.36
CA GLY A 41 7.79 -1.32 -4.50
C GLY A 41 7.18 -2.47 -3.71
N ALA A 42 5.97 -2.30 -3.15
CA ALA A 42 5.25 -3.37 -2.47
C ALA A 42 4.94 -4.56 -3.40
N ALA A 43 4.50 -4.30 -4.64
CA ALA A 43 4.32 -5.35 -5.65
C ALA A 43 5.65 -6.08 -5.94
N GLY A 44 6.76 -5.34 -6.05
CA GLY A 44 8.10 -5.93 -6.19
C GLY A 44 8.50 -6.82 -5.02
N GLN A 45 8.19 -6.40 -3.78
CA GLN A 45 8.43 -7.24 -2.58
C GLN A 45 7.59 -8.51 -2.59
N TYR A 46 6.33 -8.47 -3.04
CA TYR A 46 5.51 -9.67 -3.20
C TYR A 46 6.09 -10.64 -4.24
N ILE A 47 6.64 -10.15 -5.34
CA ILE A 47 7.34 -10.99 -6.33
C ILE A 47 8.57 -11.65 -5.67
N LEU A 48 9.36 -10.91 -4.89
CA LEU A 48 10.51 -11.47 -4.16
C LEU A 48 10.11 -12.53 -3.12
N LEU A 49 8.85 -12.53 -2.68
CA LEU A 49 8.27 -13.52 -1.76
C LEU A 49 7.50 -14.63 -2.49
N ALA A 50 7.62 -14.75 -3.82
CA ALA A 50 6.88 -15.71 -4.64
C ALA A 50 5.34 -15.61 -4.51
N ALA A 51 4.82 -14.42 -4.19
CA ALA A 51 3.40 -14.12 -4.07
C ALA A 51 2.87 -13.40 -5.33
N GLU A 52 2.91 -14.09 -6.47
CA GLU A 52 2.63 -13.51 -7.79
C GLU A 52 1.20 -12.98 -7.93
N PHE A 53 0.20 -13.74 -7.47
CA PHE A 53 -1.20 -13.33 -7.53
C PHE A 53 -1.41 -12.00 -6.80
N VAL A 54 -0.87 -11.88 -5.58
CA VAL A 54 -0.98 -10.66 -4.77
C VAL A 54 -0.23 -9.50 -5.42
N ALA A 55 0.95 -9.74 -6.00
CA ALA A 55 1.71 -8.73 -6.72
C ALA A 55 0.93 -8.16 -7.91
N VAL A 56 0.33 -9.02 -8.74
CA VAL A 56 -0.45 -8.60 -9.91
C VAL A 56 -1.72 -7.86 -9.48
N THR A 57 -2.44 -8.36 -8.48
CA THR A 57 -3.61 -7.67 -7.92
C THR A 57 -3.22 -6.32 -7.32
N GLN A 58 -2.05 -6.20 -6.69
CA GLN A 58 -1.53 -4.93 -6.16
C GLN A 58 -1.39 -3.89 -7.27
N VAL A 59 -0.83 -4.27 -8.42
CA VAL A 59 -0.70 -3.37 -9.57
C VAL A 59 -2.07 -3.05 -10.18
N LEU A 60 -2.92 -4.05 -10.42
CA LEU A 60 -4.21 -3.83 -11.08
C LEU A 60 -5.17 -2.98 -10.24
N VAL A 61 -5.31 -3.29 -8.95
CA VAL A 61 -6.30 -2.65 -8.08
C VAL A 61 -5.75 -1.35 -7.51
N TYR A 62 -4.60 -1.37 -6.84
CA TYR A 62 -4.10 -0.16 -6.17
C TYR A 62 -3.53 0.84 -7.16
N ILE A 63 -2.63 0.41 -8.05
CA ILE A 63 -2.02 1.33 -9.02
C ILE A 63 -3.00 1.64 -10.16
N GLY A 64 -3.65 0.62 -10.71
CA GLY A 64 -4.49 0.75 -11.90
C GLY A 64 -5.85 1.40 -11.65
N ALA A 65 -6.54 1.07 -10.55
CA ALA A 65 -7.87 1.62 -10.27
C ALA A 65 -7.82 2.73 -9.21
N VAL A 66 -7.35 2.42 -8.00
CA VAL A 66 -7.45 3.33 -6.85
C VAL A 66 -6.63 4.60 -7.05
N MET A 67 -5.34 4.46 -7.42
CA MET A 67 -4.47 5.62 -7.62
C MET A 67 -4.89 6.47 -8.82
N VAL A 68 -5.37 5.85 -9.90
CA VAL A 68 -5.90 6.57 -11.06
C VAL A 68 -7.16 7.36 -10.67
N LEU A 69 -8.11 6.75 -9.97
CA LEU A 69 -9.29 7.45 -9.47
C LEU A 69 -8.90 8.59 -8.50
N PHE A 70 -7.93 8.35 -7.61
CA PHE A 70 -7.42 9.36 -6.71
C PHE A 70 -6.79 10.55 -7.46
N LEU A 71 -5.97 10.28 -8.48
CA LEU A 71 -5.36 11.32 -9.32
C LEU A 71 -6.43 12.11 -10.08
N PHE A 72 -7.41 11.45 -10.70
CA PHE A 72 -8.52 12.15 -11.35
C PHE A 72 -9.33 12.99 -10.37
N GLY A 73 -9.69 12.43 -9.21
CA GLY A 73 -10.44 13.13 -8.17
C GLY A 73 -9.70 14.35 -7.63
N THR A 74 -8.41 14.22 -7.33
CA THR A 74 -7.58 15.33 -6.84
C THR A 74 -7.35 16.42 -7.90
N MET A 75 -7.22 16.05 -9.18
CA MET A 75 -7.11 17.03 -10.27
C MET A 75 -8.42 17.79 -10.51
N LEU A 76 -9.58 17.12 -10.41
CA LEU A 76 -10.89 17.75 -10.58
C LEU A 76 -11.27 18.69 -9.42
N THR A 77 -10.82 18.41 -8.20
CA THR A 77 -11.29 19.08 -6.98
C THR A 77 -10.61 20.41 -6.64
N ARG A 78 -9.98 21.11 -7.59
CA ARG A 78 -9.33 22.42 -7.32
C ARG A 78 -8.35 22.35 -6.13
N ALA A 79 -7.68 21.21 -5.91
CA ALA A 79 -6.44 21.23 -5.15
C ALA A 79 -5.55 22.25 -5.86
N ARG A 80 -5.23 23.39 -5.22
CA ARG A 80 -4.44 24.46 -5.84
C ARG A 80 -3.20 23.82 -6.42
N ILE A 81 -3.10 23.81 -7.75
CA ILE A 81 -1.96 23.22 -8.46
C ILE A 81 -0.80 24.20 -8.22
N GLY A 82 -0.07 23.99 -7.13
CA GLY A 82 0.95 24.89 -6.63
C GLY A 82 1.47 24.43 -5.27
N SER A 83 2.60 24.98 -4.84
CA SER A 83 3.13 24.74 -3.50
C SER A 83 2.32 25.54 -2.48
N ASP A 84 1.35 24.91 -1.81
CA ASP A 84 0.67 25.54 -0.67
C ASP A 84 1.53 25.36 0.58
N SER A 85 1.96 26.47 1.18
CA SER A 85 2.68 26.47 2.47
C SER A 85 1.81 26.00 3.64
N ASP A 86 0.49 25.92 3.42
CA ASP A 86 -0.52 25.56 4.43
C ASP A 86 -0.80 24.05 4.52
N LEU A 87 -0.21 23.22 3.65
CA LEU A 87 -0.26 21.75 3.77
C LEU A 87 0.65 21.22 4.89
N ASN A 88 1.44 22.11 5.49
CA ASN A 88 2.42 21.76 6.49
C ASN A 88 1.79 21.74 7.90
N ASN A 89 1.71 20.57 8.52
CA ASN A 89 1.12 20.43 9.85
C ASN A 89 1.95 21.16 10.94
N SER A 90 1.34 22.14 11.62
CA SER A 90 1.92 22.87 12.76
C SER A 90 2.30 21.94 13.93
N TYR A 91 1.63 20.77 14.05
CA TYR A 91 1.89 19.77 15.09
C TYR A 91 3.02 18.77 14.76
N LYS A 92 3.83 19.02 13.72
CA LYS A 92 4.99 18.17 13.37
C LYS A 92 5.94 17.90 14.55
N LYS A 93 6.12 18.88 15.44
CA LYS A 93 6.95 18.74 16.64
C LYS A 93 6.45 17.66 17.61
N LEU A 94 5.14 17.38 17.63
CA LEU A 94 4.54 16.30 18.42
C LEU A 94 4.40 15.01 17.60
N GLY A 95 4.19 15.11 16.29
CA GLY A 95 4.07 13.94 15.41
C GLY A 95 5.37 13.14 15.27
N ILE A 96 6.52 13.82 15.18
CA ILE A 96 7.84 13.16 15.07
C ILE A 96 8.12 12.23 16.26
N PRO A 97 8.05 12.66 17.53
CA PRO A 97 8.35 11.77 18.65
C PRO A 97 7.38 10.59 18.72
N VAL A 98 6.10 10.79 18.42
CA VAL A 98 5.11 9.69 18.38
C VAL A 98 5.47 8.67 17.29
N ALA A 99 5.79 9.13 16.08
CA ALA A 99 6.21 8.25 14.99
C ALA A 99 7.50 7.48 15.33
N THR A 100 8.48 8.15 15.97
CA THR A 100 9.72 7.51 16.42
C THR A 100 9.45 6.45 17.49
N VAL A 101 8.59 6.73 18.46
CA VAL A 101 8.22 5.77 19.51
C VAL A 101 7.49 4.58 18.91
N MET A 102 6.55 4.78 17.98
CA MET A 102 5.88 3.66 17.29
C MET A 102 6.85 2.83 16.45
N LEU A 103 7.77 3.47 15.71
CA LEU A 103 8.80 2.76 14.95
C LEU A 103 9.68 1.92 15.87
N ALA A 104 10.13 2.49 16.99
CA ALA A 104 10.95 1.78 17.97
C ALA A 104 10.18 0.61 18.60
N ALA A 105 8.90 0.80 18.95
CA ALA A 105 8.05 -0.27 19.48
C ALA A 105 7.88 -1.41 18.48
N MET A 106 7.60 -1.11 17.20
CA MET A 106 7.50 -2.12 16.14
C MET A 106 8.83 -2.85 15.92
N ALA A 107 9.95 -2.11 15.86
CA ALA A 107 11.27 -2.70 15.68
C ALA A 107 11.64 -3.63 16.84
N LEU A 108 11.38 -3.21 18.08
CA LEU A 108 11.62 -4.04 19.27
C LEU A 108 10.72 -5.28 19.27
N ALA A 109 9.45 -5.15 18.90
CA ALA A 109 8.53 -6.29 18.79
C ALA A 109 9.03 -7.30 17.74
N LEU A 110 9.44 -6.83 16.57
CA LEU A 110 9.97 -7.69 15.51
C LEU A 110 11.27 -8.38 15.93
N ILE A 111 12.22 -7.66 16.52
CA ILE A 111 13.50 -8.22 16.98
C ILE A 111 13.28 -9.24 18.09
N ARG A 112 12.35 -8.99 19.03
CA ARG A 112 12.05 -9.94 20.11
C ARG A 112 11.31 -11.18 19.64
N SER A 113 10.38 -11.02 18.69
CA SER A 113 9.57 -12.15 18.20
C SER A 113 10.32 -13.04 17.21
N PHE A 114 11.11 -12.44 16.31
CA PHE A 114 11.77 -13.18 15.22
C PHE A 114 13.28 -13.28 15.40
N GLY A 115 13.95 -12.31 16.03
CA GLY A 115 15.39 -12.35 16.29
C GLY A 115 16.22 -12.73 15.06
N ASP A 116 16.94 -13.85 15.16
CA ASP A 116 17.80 -14.41 14.10
C ASP A 116 17.12 -15.53 13.29
N GLU A 117 15.80 -15.70 13.42
CA GLU A 117 15.05 -16.67 12.62
C GLU A 117 15.21 -16.36 11.12
N LYS A 118 15.70 -17.36 10.40
CA LYS A 118 15.80 -17.29 8.95
C LYS A 118 14.49 -17.80 8.35
N MET A 119 13.98 -17.10 7.36
CA MET A 119 12.87 -17.60 6.57
C MET A 119 13.24 -18.99 6.02
N PRO A 120 12.37 -20.00 6.20
CA PRO A 120 12.58 -21.29 5.57
C PRO A 120 12.66 -21.09 4.05
N VAL A 121 13.67 -21.69 3.42
CA VAL A 121 13.76 -21.72 1.95
C VAL A 121 12.63 -22.64 1.48
N SER A 122 11.50 -22.03 1.14
CA SER A 122 10.34 -22.71 0.58
C SER A 122 10.41 -22.57 -0.93
N ASP A 123 10.67 -23.68 -1.62
CA ASP A 123 10.50 -23.77 -3.09
C ASP A 123 9.01 -23.84 -3.50
N ASN A 124 8.09 -23.83 -2.52
CA ASN A 124 6.66 -23.80 -2.80
C ASN A 124 6.25 -22.41 -3.28
N ILE A 125 6.16 -22.28 -4.60
CA ILE A 125 5.46 -21.17 -5.26
C ILE A 125 3.99 -21.30 -4.88
N VAL A 126 3.45 -20.26 -4.25
CA VAL A 126 2.02 -20.21 -3.92
C VAL A 126 1.24 -20.05 -5.22
N SER A 127 0.54 -21.09 -5.65
CA SER A 127 -0.18 -21.05 -6.92
C SER A 127 -1.49 -20.27 -6.77
N THR A 128 -1.94 -19.65 -7.86
CA THR A 128 -3.27 -19.01 -7.92
C THR A 128 -4.39 -19.98 -7.57
N GLN A 129 -4.22 -21.27 -7.86
CA GLN A 129 -5.17 -22.31 -7.48
C GLN A 129 -5.27 -22.46 -5.96
N GLN A 130 -4.15 -22.49 -5.24
CA GLN A 130 -4.17 -22.56 -3.77
C GLN A 130 -4.88 -21.33 -3.17
N VAL A 131 -4.66 -20.14 -3.74
CA VAL A 131 -5.39 -18.93 -3.30
C VAL A 131 -6.89 -19.07 -3.55
N SER A 132 -7.28 -19.57 -4.73
CA SER A 132 -8.68 -19.84 -5.07
C SER A 132 -9.33 -20.84 -4.10
N ASP A 133 -8.65 -21.95 -3.80
CA ASP A 133 -9.15 -22.98 -2.88
C ASP A 133 -9.37 -22.42 -1.47
N GLN A 134 -8.50 -21.51 -1.02
CA GLN A 134 -8.68 -20.82 0.26
C GLN A 134 -9.88 -19.86 0.23
N ILE A 135 -10.04 -19.07 -0.84
CA ILE A 135 -11.15 -18.12 -0.99
C ILE A 135 -12.51 -18.83 -1.01
N PHE A 136 -12.62 -19.93 -1.77
CA PHE A 136 -13.88 -20.66 -1.92
C PHE A 136 -14.10 -21.76 -0.88
N GLY A 137 -13.09 -22.08 -0.07
CA GLY A 137 -13.20 -22.99 1.07
C GLY A 137 -13.31 -22.21 2.38
N PRO A 138 -12.25 -22.14 3.21
CA PRO A 138 -12.31 -21.50 4.54
C PRO A 138 -12.79 -20.05 4.55
N TYR A 139 -12.49 -19.28 3.49
CA TYR A 139 -12.82 -17.85 3.41
C TYR A 139 -14.09 -17.53 2.61
N LEU A 140 -14.95 -18.54 2.36
CA LEU A 140 -16.18 -18.37 1.59
C LEU A 140 -17.11 -17.31 2.20
N LEU A 141 -17.27 -17.32 3.54
CA LEU A 141 -18.13 -16.37 4.24
C LEU A 141 -17.61 -14.92 4.12
N PRO A 142 -16.32 -14.62 4.42
CA PRO A 142 -15.74 -13.30 4.11
C PRO A 142 -15.90 -12.88 2.65
N PHE A 143 -15.71 -13.79 1.69
CA PHE A 143 -15.86 -13.49 0.27
C PHE A 143 -17.29 -13.05 -0.09
N TRP A 144 -18.30 -13.72 0.49
CA TRP A 144 -19.70 -13.31 0.35
C TRP A 144 -19.96 -11.93 0.95
N ALA A 145 -19.45 -11.67 2.15
CA ALA A 145 -19.58 -10.37 2.80
C ALA A 145 -18.95 -9.24 1.95
N LEU A 146 -17.79 -9.48 1.34
CA LEU A 146 -17.15 -8.52 0.43
C LEU A 146 -18.02 -8.19 -0.79
N SER A 147 -18.78 -9.15 -1.31
CA SER A 147 -19.69 -8.91 -2.45
C SER A 147 -20.79 -7.91 -2.08
N PHE A 148 -21.34 -7.99 -0.86
CA PHE A 148 -22.29 -7.00 -0.35
C PHE A 148 -21.63 -5.64 -0.08
N VAL A 149 -20.40 -5.62 0.42
CA VAL A 149 -19.65 -4.37 0.62
C VAL A 149 -19.41 -3.65 -0.71
N LEU A 150 -19.03 -4.38 -1.77
CA LEU A 150 -18.83 -3.81 -3.10
C LEU A 150 -20.15 -3.31 -3.70
N LEU A 151 -21.24 -4.05 -3.53
CA LEU A 151 -22.58 -3.61 -3.95
C LEU A 151 -22.97 -2.30 -3.24
N ALA A 152 -22.82 -2.25 -1.92
CA ALA A 152 -23.12 -1.06 -1.12
C ALA A 152 -22.23 0.13 -1.52
N ALA A 153 -20.94 -0.09 -1.77
CA ALA A 153 -20.01 0.94 -2.21
C ALA A 153 -20.41 1.53 -3.57
N VAL A 154 -20.81 0.69 -4.53
CA VAL A 154 -21.27 1.15 -5.85
C VAL A 154 -22.58 1.94 -5.73
N ILE A 155 -23.56 1.43 -4.99
CA ILE A 155 -24.83 2.15 -4.76
C ILE A 155 -24.55 3.50 -4.09
N GLY A 156 -23.73 3.52 -3.04
CA GLY A 156 -23.37 4.74 -2.32
C GLY A 156 -22.64 5.75 -3.20
N ALA A 157 -21.68 5.30 -4.01
CA ALA A 157 -20.97 6.16 -4.96
C ALA A 157 -21.91 6.77 -6.01
N ILE A 158 -22.84 5.98 -6.56
CA ILE A 158 -23.83 6.46 -7.55
C ILE A 158 -24.76 7.50 -6.93
N VAL A 159 -25.31 7.22 -5.74
CA VAL A 159 -26.24 8.14 -5.06
C VAL A 159 -25.55 9.47 -4.72
N LEU A 160 -24.29 9.43 -4.29
CA LEU A 160 -23.54 10.64 -3.95
C LEU A 160 -23.09 11.45 -5.17
N ALA A 161 -22.77 10.78 -6.29
CA ALA A 161 -22.30 11.43 -7.51
C ALA A 161 -23.44 11.90 -8.43
N ARG A 162 -24.65 11.38 -8.26
CA ARG A 162 -25.82 11.79 -9.05
C ARG A 162 -26.14 13.25 -8.76
N LYS A 163 -26.46 13.99 -9.82
CA LYS A 163 -26.59 15.45 -9.81
C LYS A 163 -28.04 15.93 -9.63
N ASP A 164 -28.88 15.10 -9.00
CA ASP A 164 -30.30 15.39 -8.74
C ASP A 164 -30.49 16.00 -7.35
#